data_AF-A0A8S3IJ89-F1
#
_entry.id   AF-A0A8S3IJ89-F1
#
_cell.length_a   1.000
_cell.length_b   1.000
_cell.length_c   1.000
_cell.angle_alpha   90.00
_cell.angle_beta   90.00
_cell.angle_gamma   90.00
#
_symmetry.space_group_name_H-M   'P 1'
#
loop_
_entity.id
_entity.type
_entity.pdbx_description
1 polymer ?
#
loop_
_entity_poly.entity_id
_entity_poly.type
_entity_poly.pdbx_seq_one_letter_code
_entity_poly.pdbx_strand_id
1 'polypeptide(L)'
;HILLRVRGDGRFYEIRFHTPDQDHHHWSDMYSMILYTRGGPYWSTAKIPFAQFFRNNMGRISDKQYPFQPLSCTQMSISVIDAVDGPFELEIGEISLLRDLRYTYDKFAYEQYTLPPYTTV
;
A
#
# COMPACT_ATOMS: atom_id res chain seq x y z
N HIS A 1 5.96 -10.22 -3.15
CA HIS A 1 6.13 -9.49 -1.88
C HIS A 1 7.16 -8.40 -2.10
N ILE A 2 6.96 -7.23 -1.49
CA ILE A 2 8.00 -6.22 -1.37
C ILE A 2 8.71 -6.40 -0.02
N LEU A 3 10.03 -6.30 -0.04
CA LEU A 3 10.90 -6.29 1.13
C LEU A 3 11.44 -4.88 1.28
N LEU A 4 11.20 -4.28 2.44
CA LEU A 4 11.68 -2.96 2.78
C LEU A 4 12.54 -3.06 4.02
N ARG A 5 13.84 -2.76 3.89
CA ARG A 5 14.75 -2.62 5.02
C ARG A 5 14.77 -1.16 5.44
N VAL A 6 14.11 -0.87 6.55
CA VAL A 6 13.87 0.49 7.04
C VAL A 6 14.32 0.64 8.50
N ARG A 7 14.79 1.83 8.83
CA ARG A 7 14.99 2.30 10.19
C ARG A 7 14.22 3.61 10.34
N GLY A 8 13.30 3.65 11.29
CA GLY A 8 12.43 4.80 11.49
C GLY A 8 12.41 5.27 12.93
N ASP A 9 11.75 6.38 13.15
CA ASP A 9 11.56 7.07 14.43
C ASP A 9 10.35 6.58 15.24
N GLY A 10 9.60 5.59 14.72
CA GLY A 10 8.40 5.06 15.38
C GLY A 10 7.09 5.67 14.88
N ARG A 11 7.15 6.56 13.89
CA ARG A 11 5.97 7.13 13.25
C ARG A 11 5.35 6.17 12.24
N PHE A 12 4.12 6.51 11.83
CA PHE A 12 3.39 5.81 10.79
C PHE A 12 3.68 6.41 9.43
N TYR A 13 4.16 5.55 8.54
CA TYR A 13 4.39 5.89 7.14
C TYR A 13 3.35 5.16 6.29
N GLU A 14 3.00 5.73 5.16
CA GLU A 14 2.18 5.10 4.14
C GLU A 14 3.03 4.91 2.88
N ILE A 15 3.02 3.68 2.39
CA ILE A 15 3.61 3.32 1.11
C ILE A 15 2.48 3.34 0.10
N ARG A 16 2.63 4.13 -0.97
CA ARG A 16 1.67 4.14 -2.08
C ARG A 16 2.33 3.78 -3.39
N PHE A 17 1.63 3.00 -4.19
CA PHE A 17 1.93 2.77 -5.59
C PHE A 17 0.91 3.50 -6.43
N HIS A 18 1.38 4.36 -7.33
CA HIS A 18 0.54 5.04 -8.29
C HIS A 18 0.34 4.14 -9.51
N THR A 19 -0.93 3.83 -9.80
CA THR A 19 -1.33 2.98 -10.91
C THR A 19 -2.40 3.72 -11.70
N PRO A 20 -2.02 4.67 -12.56
CA PRO A 20 -2.98 5.37 -13.37
C PRO A 20 -3.60 4.37 -14.34
N ASP A 21 -4.93 4.28 -14.33
CA ASP A 21 -5.62 3.54 -15.36
C ASP A 21 -5.51 4.28 -16.70
N GLN A 22 -5.68 3.54 -17.80
CA GLN A 22 -5.75 4.14 -19.14
C GLN A 22 -7.00 5.03 -19.30
N ASP A 23 -8.02 4.81 -18.47
CA ASP A 23 -9.26 5.57 -18.46
C ASP A 23 -9.17 6.81 -17.57
N HIS A 24 -9.59 7.97 -18.10
CA HIS A 24 -9.54 9.28 -17.43
C HIS A 24 -10.19 9.32 -16.03
N HIS A 25 -11.11 8.40 -15.70
CA HIS A 25 -11.81 8.36 -14.41
C HIS A 25 -10.94 7.85 -13.24
N HIS A 26 -9.81 7.21 -13.54
CA HIS A 26 -8.97 6.51 -12.56
C HIS A 26 -7.52 7.01 -12.57
N TRP A 27 -7.33 8.25 -13.02
CA TRP A 27 -6.00 8.87 -13.14
C TRP A 27 -5.26 9.03 -11.80
N SER A 28 -6.01 9.13 -10.70
CA SER A 28 -5.53 9.32 -9.33
C SER A 28 -5.61 8.05 -8.48
N ASP A 29 -5.74 6.89 -9.13
CA ASP A 29 -5.79 5.62 -8.44
C ASP A 29 -4.42 5.23 -7.90
N MET A 30 -4.44 4.89 -6.62
CA MET A 30 -3.28 4.46 -5.86
C MET A 30 -3.59 3.18 -5.10
N TYR A 31 -2.54 2.43 -4.81
CA TYR A 31 -2.57 1.30 -3.90
C TYR A 31 -1.73 1.63 -2.67
N SER A 32 -2.36 1.63 -1.51
CA SER A 32 -1.75 2.13 -0.28
C SER A 32 -1.66 1.07 0.81
N MET A 33 -0.65 1.21 1.66
CA MET A 33 -0.43 0.37 2.84
C MET A 33 0.26 1.19 3.93
N ILE A 34 -0.15 0.98 5.17
CA ILE A 34 0.51 1.57 6.34
C ILE A 34 1.74 0.72 6.71
N LEU A 35 2.90 1.37 6.77
CA LEU A 35 4.15 0.87 7.29
C LEU A 35 4.35 1.36 8.72
N TYR A 36 4.36 0.42 9.65
CA TYR A 36 4.68 0.67 11.05
C TYR A 36 6.18 0.60 11.26
N THR A 37 6.81 1.74 11.57
CA THR A 37 8.22 1.77 11.95
C THR A 37 8.36 1.59 13.46
N ARG A 38 9.52 1.11 13.92
CA ARG A 38 9.86 1.07 15.34
C ARG A 38 10.92 2.12 15.61
N GLY A 39 10.69 2.97 16.61
CA GLY A 39 11.58 4.08 16.99
C GLY A 39 12.84 3.64 17.74
N GLY A 40 13.68 2.81 17.11
CA GLY A 40 14.89 2.28 17.73
C GLY A 40 16.10 2.31 16.79
N PRO A 41 17.32 2.11 17.30
CA PRO A 41 18.55 2.28 16.51
C PRO A 41 18.76 1.19 15.44
N TYR A 42 17.93 0.14 15.45
CA TYR A 42 18.11 -1.07 14.66
C TYR A 42 17.35 -1.01 13.33
N TRP A 43 17.98 -1.58 12.29
CA TRP A 43 17.32 -1.83 11.02
C TRP A 43 16.27 -2.93 11.16
N SER A 44 15.11 -2.72 10.56
CA SER A 44 14.01 -3.68 10.50
C SER A 44 13.65 -3.99 9.05
N THR A 45 13.31 -5.25 8.77
CA THR A 45 12.88 -5.66 7.43
C THR A 45 11.40 -5.98 7.44
N ALA A 46 10.61 -5.16 6.74
CA ALA A 46 9.19 -5.39 6.53
C ALA A 46 8.99 -6.24 5.26
N LYS A 47 8.38 -7.43 5.41
CA LYS A 47 7.92 -8.27 4.29
C LYS A 47 6.44 -8.03 4.08
N ILE A 48 6.10 -7.31 3.01
CA ILE A 48 4.71 -6.91 2.72
C ILE A 48 4.24 -7.62 1.44
N PRO A 49 3.15 -8.42 1.49
CA PRO A 49 2.52 -8.95 0.30
C PRO A 49 1.76 -7.86 -0.46
N PHE A 50 1.79 -7.91 -1.78
CA PHE A 50 1.02 -6.97 -2.61
C PHE A 50 -0.49 -7.09 -2.41
N ALA A 51 -0.97 -8.26 -2.00
CA ALA A 51 -2.38 -8.52 -1.71
C ALA A 51 -2.93 -7.70 -0.53
N GLN A 52 -2.05 -7.22 0.38
CA GLN A 52 -2.49 -6.38 1.48
C GLN A 52 -2.62 -4.91 1.07
N PHE A 53 -2.17 -4.47 -0.11
CA PHE A 53 -2.38 -3.07 -0.52
C PHE A 53 -3.85 -2.88 -0.92
N PHE A 54 -4.48 -1.82 -0.41
CA PHE A 54 -5.84 -1.44 -0.77
C PHE A 54 -5.84 -0.29 -1.77
N ARG A 55 -6.81 -0.30 -2.67
CA ARG A 55 -7.01 0.78 -3.65
C ARG A 55 -7.65 1.98 -2.97
N ASN A 56 -7.06 3.15 -3.18
CA ASN A 56 -7.61 4.44 -2.82
C ASN A 56 -7.53 5.41 -4.01
N ASN A 57 -8.42 6.39 -4.02
CA ASN A 57 -8.44 7.46 -5.00
C ASN A 57 -8.54 8.80 -4.25
N MET A 58 -7.56 9.68 -4.44
CA MET A 58 -7.49 10.99 -3.77
C MET A 58 -7.70 10.91 -2.24
N GLY A 59 -7.11 9.90 -1.59
CA GLY A 59 -7.24 9.67 -0.15
C GLY A 59 -8.54 9.00 0.31
N ARG A 60 -9.51 8.76 -0.58
CA ARG A 60 -10.71 7.98 -0.28
C ARG A 60 -10.48 6.50 -0.61
N ILE A 61 -10.75 5.62 0.35
CA ILE A 61 -10.75 4.17 0.11
C ILE A 61 -11.93 3.84 -0.81
N SER A 62 -11.66 3.08 -1.87
CA SER A 62 -12.68 2.67 -2.83
C SER A 62 -13.56 1.56 -2.24
N ASP A 63 -14.88 1.65 -2.39
CA ASP A 63 -15.79 0.60 -1.89
C ASP A 63 -15.56 -0.73 -2.64
N LYS A 64 -15.37 -0.65 -3.97
CA LYS A 64 -14.97 -1.77 -4.80
C LYS A 64 -13.45 -1.87 -4.86
N GLN A 65 -12.93 -2.92 -4.26
CA GLN A 65 -11.52 -3.19 -4.25
C GLN A 65 -11.11 -4.18 -5.34
N TYR A 66 -9.90 -3.98 -5.87
CA TYR A 66 -9.32 -4.78 -6.94
C TYR A 66 -7.91 -5.24 -6.56
N PRO A 67 -7.44 -6.38 -7.11
CA PRO A 67 -6.06 -6.82 -6.92
C PRO A 67 -5.05 -5.81 -7.46
N PHE A 68 -3.92 -5.67 -6.77
CA PHE A 68 -2.79 -4.86 -7.21
C PHE A 68 -2.34 -5.25 -8.63
N GLN A 69 -2.12 -4.25 -9.48
CA GLN A 69 -1.71 -4.42 -10.87
C GLN A 69 -0.26 -3.97 -11.09
N PRO A 70 0.72 -4.89 -11.12
CA PRO A 70 2.13 -4.52 -11.18
C PRO A 70 2.53 -3.84 -12.50
N LEU A 71 1.90 -4.22 -13.62
CA LEU A 71 2.24 -3.71 -14.95
C LEU A 71 1.83 -2.25 -15.17
N SER A 72 0.83 -1.78 -14.42
CA SER A 72 0.31 -0.41 -14.51
C SER A 72 1.00 0.55 -13.53
N CYS A 73 1.91 0.05 -12.69
CA CYS A 73 2.55 0.84 -11.65
C CYS A 73 3.61 1.77 -12.25
N THR A 74 3.44 3.08 -12.06
CA THR A 74 4.37 4.10 -12.57
C THR A 74 5.29 4.67 -11.51
N GLN A 75 4.81 4.79 -10.26
CA GLN A 75 5.54 5.44 -9.18
C GLN A 75 5.29 4.75 -7.84
N MET A 76 6.33 4.69 -7.00
CA MET A 76 6.23 4.37 -5.59
C MET A 76 6.51 5.63 -4.77
N SER A 77 5.69 5.88 -3.75
CA SER A 77 5.85 7.00 -2.83
C SER A 77 5.76 6.53 -1.38
N ILE A 78 6.44 7.25 -0.50
CA ILE A 78 6.39 7.04 0.95
C ILE A 78 6.02 8.39 1.57
N SER A 79 5.03 8.41 2.44
CA SER A 79 4.53 9.62 3.09
C SER A 79 4.33 9.38 4.58
N VAL A 80 4.55 10.40 5.40
CA VAL A 80 4.17 10.36 6.83
C VAL A 80 2.65 10.56 6.93
N ILE A 81 1.97 9.78 7.77
CA ILE A 81 0.49 9.83 7.92
C ILE A 81 0.02 9.96 9.37
N ASP A 82 0.93 10.26 10.30
CA ASP A 82 0.63 10.29 11.73
C ASP A 82 -0.12 11.54 12.20
N ALA A 83 -0.30 12.55 11.34
CA ALA A 83 -0.89 13.85 11.67
C ALA A 83 -0.22 14.53 12.89
N VAL A 84 1.05 14.20 13.16
CA VAL A 84 1.84 14.76 14.26
C VAL A 84 2.87 15.71 13.69
N ASP A 85 2.79 16.97 14.06
CA ASP A 85 3.80 17.97 13.68
C ASP A 85 5.16 17.64 14.29
N GLY A 86 6.22 17.96 13.56
CA GLY A 86 7.60 17.83 14.02
C GLY A 86 8.52 17.13 13.01
N PRO A 87 9.81 17.01 13.34
CA PRO A 87 10.76 16.29 12.50
C PRO A 87 10.38 14.81 12.43
N PHE A 88 10.63 14.22 11.25
CA PHE A 88 10.53 12.79 11.03
C PHE A 88 11.86 12.28 10.48
N GLU A 89 12.22 11.05 10.85
CA GLU A 89 13.44 10.40 10.36
C GLU A 89 13.11 9.00 9.86
N LEU A 90 13.21 8.82 8.54
CA LEU A 90 13.10 7.53 7.88
C LEU A 90 14.33 7.27 7.03
N GLU A 91 15.05 6.22 7.39
CA GLU A 91 16.17 5.71 6.61
C GLU A 91 15.75 4.44 5.86
N ILE A 92 16.02 4.43 4.56
CA ILE A 92 15.75 3.31 3.67
C ILE A 92 17.08 2.71 3.27
N GLY A 93 17.31 1.46 3.67
CA GLY A 93 18.53 0.74 3.33
C GLY A 93 18.39 -0.04 2.03
N GLU A 94 17.27 -0.73 1.85
CA GLU A 94 17.04 -1.61 0.70
C GLU A 94 15.55 -1.69 0.35
N ILE A 95 15.27 -1.65 -0.94
CA ILE A 95 13.96 -1.93 -1.53
C ILE A 95 14.14 -3.11 -2.48
N SER A 96 13.56 -4.26 -2.13
CA SER A 96 13.76 -5.51 -2.87
C SER A 96 12.44 -6.20 -3.18
N LEU A 97 12.40 -6.93 -4.28
CA LEU A 97 11.24 -7.71 -4.69
C LEU A 97 11.48 -9.20 -4.40
N LEU A 98 10.60 -9.81 -3.62
CA LEU A 98 10.63 -11.24 -3.35
C LEU A 98 9.50 -11.96 -4.08
N ARG A 99 9.87 -12.85 -5.00
CA ARG A 99 8.98 -13.85 -5.60
C ARG A 99 8.83 -15.03 -4.65
N ASP A 100 7.71 -15.08 -3.94
CA ASP A 100 7.40 -16.19 -3.05
C ASP A 100 6.58 -17.24 -3.82
N LEU A 101 7.15 -18.42 -4.05
CA LEU A 101 6.52 -19.50 -4.83
C LEU A 101 5.48 -20.30 -4.02
N ARG A 102 5.40 -20.08 -2.70
CA ARG A 102 4.42 -20.76 -1.83
C ARG A 102 3.09 -19.99 -1.73
N TYR A 103 3.12 -18.68 -2.00
CA TYR A 103 1.97 -17.78 -1.95
C TYR A 103 1.30 -17.63 -3.31
N THR A 104 0.84 -18.73 -3.91
CA THR A 104 0.24 -18.74 -5.24
C THR A 104 -1.23 -18.26 -5.24
N TYR A 105 -1.88 -18.24 -4.07
CA TYR A 105 -3.35 -18.11 -3.97
C TYR A 105 -3.89 -16.82 -3.32
N ASP A 106 -3.09 -16.06 -2.58
CA ASP A 106 -3.52 -14.76 -2.04
C ASP A 106 -3.33 -13.65 -3.08
N LYS A 107 -4.26 -13.59 -4.04
CA LYS A 107 -4.29 -12.48 -5.01
C LYS A 107 -4.81 -11.19 -4.39
N PHE A 108 -5.61 -11.29 -3.33
CA PHE A 108 -6.29 -10.13 -2.75
C PHE A 108 -6.79 -10.43 -1.32
N ALA A 109 -6.45 -9.59 -0.35
CA ALA A 109 -6.76 -9.84 1.07
C ALA A 109 -8.10 -9.23 1.54
N TYR A 110 -8.75 -8.38 0.75
CA TYR A 110 -9.97 -7.69 1.18
C TYR A 110 -11.24 -8.34 0.64
N GLU A 111 -12.31 -8.26 1.43
CA GLU A 111 -13.60 -8.84 1.11
C GLU A 111 -14.27 -8.13 -0.07
N GLN A 112 -14.97 -8.89 -0.90
CA GLN A 112 -15.81 -8.37 -1.97
C GLN A 112 -17.28 -8.56 -1.59
N TYR A 113 -17.97 -7.46 -1.30
CA TYR A 113 -19.41 -7.51 -1.05
C TYR A 113 -20.17 -7.45 -2.36
N THR A 114 -21.04 -8.44 -2.58
CA THR A 114 -22.02 -8.40 -3.67
C THR A 114 -23.26 -7.70 -3.15
N LEU A 115 -23.52 -6.49 -3.62
CA LEU A 115 -24.75 -5.77 -3.28
C LEU A 115 -25.94 -6.47 -3.99
N PRO A 116 -27.07 -6.72 -3.30
CA PRO A 116 -28.26 -7.20 -3.94
C PRO A 116 -28.75 -6.17 -4.98
N PRO A 117 -29.30 -6.61 -6.12
CA PRO A 117 -29.58 -5.75 -7.27
C PRO A 117 -30.60 -4.63 -7.05
N TYR A 118 -31.29 -4.59 -5.91
CA TYR A 118 -32.27 -3.55 -5.57
C TYR A 118 -32.27 -3.33 -4.06
N THR A 119 -31.69 -2.20 -3.62
CA THR A 119 -32.05 -1.59 -2.34
C THR A 119 -32.57 -0.20 -2.68
N THR A 120 -33.87 -0.13 -2.98
CA THR A 120 -34.57 1.14 -3.13
C THR A 120 -34.74 1.72 -1.73
N VAL A 121 -34.12 2.88 -1.49
CA VAL A 121 -34.39 3.73 -0.32
C VAL A 121 -35.38 4.80 -0.72
#